data_AF-A0A353M612-F1
#
_entry.id   AF-A0A353M612-F1
#
_cell.length_a   1.000
_cell.length_b   1.000
_cell.length_c   1.000
_cell.angle_alpha   90.00
_cell.angle_beta   90.00
_cell.angle_gamma   90.00
#
_symmetry.space_group_name_H-M   'P 1'
#
loop_
_entity.id
_entity.type
_entity.pdbx_description
1 polymer ?
#
loop_
_entity_poly.entity_id
_entity_poly.type
_entity_poly.pdbx_seq_one_letter_code
_entity_poly.pdbx_strand_id
1 'polypeptide(L)'
;MKTIIQHSTDTQIATQIADIYHCKVKHYASHIRLYTDQQIDLDVLRQTHSTDFNYLPTLDFSQIKLFVSDMDSTLINIECIDEIADFAN
;
A
#
# COMPACT_ATOMS: atom_id res chain seq x y z
N MET A 1 -11.06 -11.69 -10.69
CA MET A 1 -9.98 -11.86 -9.71
C MET A 1 -9.28 -10.54 -9.41
N LYS A 2 -9.56 -10.00 -8.23
CA LYS A 2 -8.90 -8.82 -7.66
C LYS A 2 -7.63 -9.28 -6.94
N THR A 3 -6.61 -8.43 -6.95
CA THR A 3 -5.37 -8.68 -6.23
C THR A 3 -5.22 -7.61 -5.18
N ILE A 4 -5.05 -8.01 -3.92
CA ILE A 4 -4.72 -7.12 -2.81
C ILE A 4 -3.23 -7.31 -2.52
N ILE A 5 -2.51 -6.19 -2.40
CA ILE A 5 -1.15 -6.18 -1.86
C ILE A 5 -1.22 -5.86 -0.36
N GLN A 6 -0.60 -6.71 0.44
CA GLN A 6 -0.25 -6.44 1.84
C GLN A 6 1.17 -5.88 1.83
N HIS A 7 1.35 -4.64 2.28
CA HIS A 7 2.63 -3.95 2.31
C HIS A 7 3.52 -4.39 3.49
N SER A 8 3.54 -5.69 3.77
CA SER A 8 4.41 -6.34 4.74
C SER A 8 4.67 -7.80 4.35
N THR A 9 5.66 -8.43 4.97
CA THR A 9 5.97 -9.85 4.80
C THR A 9 5.43 -10.72 5.93
N ASP A 10 4.55 -10.16 6.78
CA ASP A 10 3.97 -10.87 7.91
C ASP A 10 3.00 -11.96 7.43
N THR A 11 3.41 -13.20 7.59
CA THR A 11 2.65 -14.37 7.17
C THR A 11 1.44 -14.65 8.06
N GLN A 12 1.44 -14.18 9.31
CA GLN A 12 0.32 -14.38 10.24
C GLN A 12 -0.89 -13.58 9.79
N ILE A 13 -0.69 -12.31 9.45
CA ILE A 13 -1.73 -11.43 8.90
C ILE A 13 -2.30 -12.03 7.60
N ALA A 14 -1.42 -12.46 6.69
CA ALA A 14 -1.84 -13.05 5.43
C ALA A 14 -2.67 -14.33 5.61
N THR A 15 -2.31 -15.17 6.60
CA THR A 15 -3.04 -16.40 6.93
C THR A 15 -4.42 -16.08 7.49
N GLN A 16 -4.52 -15.15 8.44
CA GLN A 16 -5.80 -14.72 9.00
C GLN A 16 -6.76 -14.19 7.93
N ILE A 17 -6.26 -13.33 7.03
CA ILE A 17 -7.08 -12.79 5.93
C ILE A 17 -7.48 -13.90 4.95
N ALA A 18 -6.59 -14.84 4.65
CA ALA A 18 -6.89 -15.97 3.79
C ALA A 18 -7.93 -16.92 4.41
N ASP A 19 -7.91 -17.12 5.72
CA ASP A 19 -8.89 -17.96 6.41
C ASP A 19 -10.28 -17.32 6.42
N ILE A 20 -10.37 -15.99 6.62
CA ILE A 20 -11.64 -15.25 6.66
C ILE A 20 -12.27 -15.12 5.26
N TYR A 21 -11.48 -14.78 4.25
CA TYR A 21 -11.96 -14.41 2.92
C TYR A 21 -11.67 -15.48 1.85
N HIS A 22 -11.10 -16.62 2.26
CA HIS A 22 -10.74 -17.74 1.38
C HIS A 22 -9.88 -17.31 0.18
N CYS A 23 -8.93 -16.40 0.44
CA CYS A 23 -8.02 -15.86 -0.57
C CYS A 23 -6.89 -16.84 -0.89
N LYS A 24 -6.41 -16.83 -2.14
CA LYS A 24 -5.12 -17.45 -2.48
C LYS A 24 -3.98 -16.51 -2.10
N VAL A 25 -2.94 -17.02 -1.45
CA VAL A 25 -1.80 -16.22 -0.98
C VAL A 25 -0.56 -16.50 -1.83
N LYS A 26 0.19 -15.45 -2.17
CA LYS A 26 1.52 -15.57 -2.78
C LYS A 26 2.51 -14.64 -2.09
N HIS A 27 3.64 -15.21 -1.69
CA HIS A 27 4.71 -14.51 -1.00
C HIS A 27 5.74 -13.97 -1.98
N TYR A 28 6.18 -12.74 -1.71
CA TYR A 28 7.30 -12.09 -2.40
C TYR A 28 8.30 -11.60 -1.34
N ALA A 29 9.50 -11.23 -1.78
CA ALA A 29 10.57 -10.80 -0.86
C ALA A 29 10.20 -9.52 -0.07
N SER A 30 9.37 -8.64 -0.63
CA SER A 30 9.03 -7.34 -0.03
C SER A 30 7.56 -7.19 0.40
N HIS A 31 6.69 -8.11 -0.01
CA HIS A 31 5.24 -7.98 0.21
C HIS A 31 4.54 -9.33 0.04
N ILE A 32 3.26 -9.37 0.37
CA ILE A 32 2.39 -10.52 0.12
C ILE A 32 1.24 -10.09 -0.80
N ARG A 33 0.81 -10.98 -1.69
CA ARG A 33 -0.36 -10.78 -2.55
C ARG A 33 -1.45 -11.77 -2.20
N LEU A 34 -2.67 -11.26 -2.08
CA LEU A 34 -3.89 -12.01 -1.82
C LEU A 34 -4.78 -11.91 -3.06
N TYR A 35 -5.22 -13.06 -3.57
CA TYR A 35 -6.09 -13.13 -4.74
C TYR A 35 -7.48 -13.60 -4.33
N THR A 36 -8.49 -12.81 -4.67
CA THR A 36 -9.89 -13.08 -4.35
C THR A 36 -10.82 -12.51 -5.41
N ASP A 37 -12.01 -13.07 -5.55
CA ASP A 37 -13.09 -12.49 -6.36
C ASP A 37 -14.02 -11.59 -5.52
N GLN A 38 -13.86 -11.60 -4.19
CA GLN A 38 -14.65 -10.80 -3.28
C GLN A 38 -14.20 -9.33 -3.27
N GLN A 39 -15.13 -8.42 -2.98
CA GLN A 39 -14.80 -7.06 -2.58
C GLN A 39 -14.62 -7.05 -1.06
N ILE A 40 -13.40 -6.78 -0.62
CA ILE A 40 -13.03 -6.62 0.79
C ILE A 40 -12.89 -5.14 1.11
N ASP A 41 -13.41 -4.73 2.27
CA ASP A 41 -13.15 -3.40 2.82
C ASP A 41 -11.73 -3.35 3.37
N LEU A 42 -10.86 -2.60 2.68
CA LEU A 42 -9.46 -2.49 3.06
C LEU A 42 -9.25 -1.57 4.26
N ASP A 43 -10.17 -0.66 4.57
CA ASP A 43 -10.02 0.24 5.71
C ASP A 43 -10.12 -0.53 7.03
N VAL A 44 -11.02 -1.51 7.10
CA VAL A 44 -11.12 -2.43 8.23
C VAL A 44 -9.82 -3.21 8.42
N LEU A 45 -9.23 -3.71 7.34
CA LEU A 45 -7.95 -4.44 7.40
C LEU A 45 -6.80 -3.54 7.88
N ARG A 46 -6.70 -2.32 7.34
CA ARG A 46 -5.69 -1.33 7.73
C ARG A 46 -5.76 -1.00 9.22
N GLN A 47 -6.97 -0.77 9.73
CA GLN A 47 -7.19 -0.46 11.15
C GLN A 47 -6.90 -1.66 12.05
N THR A 48 -7.28 -2.87 11.63
CA THR A 48 -7.13 -4.09 12.44
C THR A 48 -5.66 -4.51 12.57
N HIS A 49 -4.89 -4.38 11.49
CA HIS A 49 -3.54 -4.92 11.40
C HIS A 49 -2.44 -3.86 11.41
N SER A 50 -2.78 -2.57 11.49
CA SER A 50 -1.83 -1.45 11.40
C SER A 50 -0.84 -1.60 10.24
N THR A 51 -1.34 -2.10 9.11
CA THR A 51 -0.58 -2.46 7.92
C THR A 51 -1.29 -1.89 6.70
N ASP A 52 -0.54 -1.38 5.74
CA ASP A 52 -1.15 -0.90 4.50
C ASP A 52 -1.60 -2.06 3.60
N PHE A 53 -2.81 -1.92 3.08
CA PHE A 53 -3.37 -2.79 2.06
C PHE A 53 -3.86 -1.96 0.89
N ASN A 54 -3.67 -2.44 -0.33
CA ASN A 54 -4.21 -1.78 -1.52
C ASN A 54 -4.68 -2.81 -2.55
N TYR A 55 -5.69 -2.46 -3.34
CA TYR A 55 -5.97 -3.20 -4.56
C TYR A 55 -4.92 -2.85 -5.61
N LEU A 56 -4.31 -3.87 -6.22
CA LEU A 56 -3.48 -3.65 -7.38
C LEU A 56 -4.39 -3.39 -8.60
N PRO A 57 -4.13 -2.30 -9.35
CA PRO A 57 -4.83 -2.06 -10.60
C PRO A 57 -4.49 -3.14 -11.63
N THR A 58 -5.37 -3.30 -12.62
CA THR A 58 -5.08 -4.09 -13.83
C THR A 58 -4.17 -3.27 -14.74
N LEU A 59 -2.89 -3.19 -14.37
CA LEU A 59 -1.86 -2.45 -15.08
C LEU A 59 -0.60 -3.31 -15.19
N ASP A 60 0.04 -3.30 -16.36
CA ASP A 60 1.39 -3.83 -16.50
C ASP A 60 2.39 -2.82 -15.94
N PHE A 61 2.88 -3.09 -14.73
CA PHE A 61 3.86 -2.23 -14.05
C PHE A 61 5.16 -2.06 -14.84
N SER A 62 5.51 -2.97 -15.76
CA SER A 62 6.70 -2.83 -16.61
C SER A 62 6.56 -1.75 -17.68
N GLN A 63 5.34 -1.30 -17.96
CA GLN A 63 5.04 -0.25 -18.94
C GLN A 63 5.03 1.15 -18.31
N ILE A 64 5.19 1.28 -17.00
CA ILE A 64 5.23 2.57 -16.31
C ILE A 64 6.55 3.27 -16.67
N LYS A 65 6.47 4.43 -17.32
CA LYS A 65 7.64 5.20 -17.79
C LYS A 65 7.84 6.53 -17.07
N LEU A 66 6.82 7.01 -16.36
CA LEU A 66 6.82 8.30 -15.69
C LEU A 66 6.12 8.14 -14.34
N PHE A 67 6.78 8.63 -13.31
CA PHE A 67 6.22 8.79 -11.97
C PHE A 67 6.40 10.26 -11.60
N VAL A 68 5.31 10.93 -11.24
CA VAL A 68 5.31 12.32 -10.80
C VAL A 68 4.80 12.33 -9.37
N SER A 69 5.53 13.02 -8.50
CA SER A 69 5.19 13.18 -7.09
C SER A 69 5.06 14.66 -6.79
N ASP A 70 4.19 15.00 -5.85
CA ASP A 70 4.25 16.30 -5.19
C ASP A 70 5.57 16.43 -4.40
N MET A 71 6.01 17.66 -4.16
CA MET A 71 7.31 17.96 -3.57
C MET A 71 7.22 17.96 -2.04
N ASP A 72 6.62 19.00 -1.47
CA ASP A 72 6.51 19.19 -0.02
C ASP A 72 5.59 18.13 0.60
N SER A 73 5.93 17.69 1.81
CA SER A 73 5.26 16.61 2.59
C SER A 73 4.94 15.30 1.86
N THR A 74 5.49 15.09 0.65
CA THR A 74 5.33 13.88 -0.16
C THR A 74 6.68 13.30 -0.58
N LEU A 75 7.49 14.07 -1.31
CA LEU A 75 8.84 13.65 -1.71
C LEU A 75 9.89 14.12 -0.69
N ILE A 76 9.72 15.31 -0.13
CA ILE A 76 10.55 15.86 0.94
C ILE A 76 9.69 16.16 2.16
N ASN A 77 10.23 15.94 3.37
CA ASN A 77 9.52 16.22 4.61
C ASN A 77 9.50 17.72 4.98
N ILE A 78 10.29 18.52 4.28
CA ILE A 78 10.48 19.95 4.56
C ILE A 78 9.42 20.73 3.80
N GLU A 79 8.76 21.65 4.47
CA GLU A 79 7.83 22.60 3.86
C GLU A 79 8.62 23.85 3.46
N CYS A 80 8.86 24.02 2.15
CA CYS A 80 9.78 25.04 1.65
C CYS A 80 9.40 26.48 2.07
N ILE A 81 8.10 26.77 2.15
CA ILE A 81 7.61 28.11 2.53
C ILE A 81 7.82 28.38 4.02
N ASP A 82 7.64 27.37 4.87
CA ASP A 82 7.81 27.51 6.32
C ASP A 82 9.28 27.82 6.66
N GLU A 83 10.23 27.16 5.99
CA GLU A 83 11.66 27.44 6.16
C GLU A 83 12.05 28.87 5.75
N ILE A 84 11.44 29.40 4.67
CA ILE A 84 11.66 30.78 4.24
C ILE A 84 11.06 31.77 5.25
N ALA A 85 9.90 31.46 5.81
CA ALA A 85 9.25 32.28 6.82
C ALA A 85 10.08 32.33 8.12
N ASP A 86 10.64 31.20 8.54
CA ASP A 86 11.51 31.10 9.72
C ASP A 86 12.81 31.91 9.55
N PHE A 87 13.39 31.95 8.35
CA PHE A 87 14.57 32.77 8.06
C PHE A 87 14.28 34.29 8.07
N ALA A 88 13.06 34.70 7.76
CA ALA A 88 12.66 36.09 7.63
C ALA A 88 12.24 36.76 8.95
N ASN A 89 12.29 36.04 10.08
CA ASN A 89 11.86 36.47 11.42
C ASN A 89 13.06 36.84 12.31
#